data_AF-A0AA34SDM1-F1
#
_entry.id   AF-A0AA34SDM1-F1
#
_cell.length_a   1.000
_cell.length_b   1.000
_cell.length_c   1.000
_cell.angle_alpha   90.00
_cell.angle_beta   90.00
_cell.angle_gamma   90.00
#
_symmetry.space_group_name_H-M   'P 1'
#
loop_
_entity.id
_entity.type
_entity.pdbx_description
1 polymer ?
#
loop_
_entity_poly.entity_id
_entity_poly.type
_entity_poly.pdbx_seq_one_letter_code
_entity_poly.pdbx_strand_id
1 'polypeptide(L)'
;MANPKSKLAEIDPVWDRICSEAEDAIKSEPLMGSLLHQCILHHHRFEDALAYRVSMKLASAEMSEQLLREIADDAYEAEPDLTAAARADLVATYERDPACHRFLHPLLYFKGYQAVQAYRLGHYLWQQGRKDMAYFLQMRISETFGVDIHPAARIGRGIMIDHAHSIVIGETAVVGDNVSILHTVTLGGTGKEDEDRHPKIGDGVLIGAGASVLGNIKIGDRSRIAAGSVVLNDVPCCKTVAGVPAKIVGEAGCDQPSVSMDQLLKKCMGEG
;
A
#
# COMPACT_ATOMS: atom_id res chain seq x y z
N MET A 1 -7.74 -49.28 10.47
CA MET A 1 -8.46 -48.07 10.92
C MET A 1 -8.20 -47.00 9.88
N ALA A 2 -9.22 -46.58 9.14
CA ALA A 2 -9.08 -45.52 8.14
C ALA A 2 -8.99 -44.19 8.89
N ASN A 3 -7.84 -43.53 8.80
CA ASN A 3 -7.66 -42.19 9.35
C ASN A 3 -8.53 -41.24 8.50
N PRO A 4 -9.52 -40.54 9.06
CA PRO A 4 -10.32 -39.60 8.27
C PRO A 4 -9.39 -38.52 7.73
N LYS A 5 -9.43 -38.27 6.43
CA LYS A 5 -8.73 -37.14 5.79
C LYS A 5 -9.33 -35.85 6.35
N SER A 6 -8.82 -35.38 7.48
CA SER A 6 -9.23 -34.14 8.15
C SER A 6 -8.42 -32.92 7.69
N LYS A 7 -7.86 -32.94 6.49
CA LYS A 7 -7.40 -31.69 5.85
C LYS A 7 -8.62 -31.10 5.17
N LEU A 8 -9.31 -30.20 5.88
CA LEU A 8 -10.20 -29.22 5.25
C LEU A 8 -9.40 -28.56 4.12
N ALA A 9 -9.99 -28.45 2.93
CA ALA A 9 -9.36 -27.71 1.85
C ALA A 9 -9.20 -26.26 2.28
N GLU A 10 -7.97 -25.75 2.22
CA GLU A 10 -7.69 -24.34 2.43
C GLU A 10 -8.15 -23.60 1.17
N ILE A 11 -9.12 -22.69 1.32
CA ILE A 11 -9.74 -21.95 0.21
C ILE A 11 -9.16 -20.54 0.22
N ASP A 12 -8.56 -20.12 -0.88
CA ASP A 12 -8.08 -18.76 -1.09
C ASP A 12 -8.76 -18.14 -2.33
N PRO A 13 -9.93 -17.50 -2.15
CA PRO A 13 -10.70 -16.98 -3.28
C PRO A 13 -10.00 -15.82 -4.00
N VAL A 14 -9.05 -15.14 -3.34
CA VAL A 14 -8.25 -14.09 -3.99
C VAL A 14 -7.26 -14.74 -4.94
N TRP A 15 -6.55 -15.77 -4.48
CA TRP A 15 -5.57 -16.48 -5.32
C TRP A 15 -6.23 -17.22 -6.48
N ASP A 16 -7.31 -17.95 -6.22
CA ASP A 16 -8.06 -18.69 -7.25
C ASP A 16 -8.52 -17.74 -8.37
N ARG A 17 -8.99 -16.54 -8.00
CA ARG A 17 -9.40 -15.52 -8.96
C ARG A 17 -8.21 -14.99 -9.77
N ILE A 18 -7.06 -14.74 -9.15
CA ILE A 18 -5.84 -14.29 -9.86
C ILE A 18 -5.39 -15.34 -10.88
N CYS A 19 -5.38 -16.62 -10.50
CA CYS A 19 -5.03 -17.73 -11.39
C CYS A 19 -5.99 -17.81 -12.59
N SER A 20 -7.30 -17.77 -12.35
CA SER A 20 -8.31 -17.76 -13.42
C SER A 20 -8.15 -16.56 -14.35
N GLU A 21 -7.94 -15.36 -13.79
CA GLU A 21 -7.73 -14.14 -14.58
C GLU A 21 -6.44 -14.18 -15.40
N ALA A 22 -5.40 -14.85 -14.91
CA ALA A 22 -4.15 -15.06 -15.64
C ALA A 22 -4.33 -16.04 -16.80
N GLU A 23 -5.04 -17.15 -16.61
CA GLU A 23 -5.37 -18.08 -17.70
C GLU A 23 -6.17 -17.38 -18.81
N ASP A 24 -7.18 -16.59 -18.45
CA ASP A 24 -7.98 -15.85 -19.40
C ASP A 24 -7.17 -14.75 -20.11
N ALA A 25 -6.24 -14.10 -19.39
CA ALA A 25 -5.32 -13.15 -19.99
C ALA A 25 -4.43 -13.80 -21.07
N ILE A 26 -3.90 -15.01 -20.83
CA ILE A 26 -3.11 -15.76 -21.83
C ILE A 26 -3.96 -16.10 -23.06
N LYS A 27 -5.21 -16.53 -22.88
CA LYS A 27 -6.12 -16.81 -24.00
C LYS A 27 -6.36 -15.56 -24.84
N SER A 28 -6.50 -14.41 -24.20
CA SER A 28 -6.74 -13.13 -24.87
C SER A 28 -5.49 -12.53 -25.53
N GLU A 29 -4.31 -12.71 -24.93
CA GLU A 29 -3.04 -12.17 -25.38
C GLU A 29 -1.93 -13.24 -25.20
N PRO A 30 -1.77 -14.16 -26.17
CA PRO A 30 -0.83 -15.27 -26.06
C PRO A 30 0.64 -14.86 -25.89
N LEU A 31 1.03 -13.66 -26.36
CA LEU A 31 2.42 -13.17 -26.20
C LEU A 31 2.79 -12.94 -24.73
N MET A 32 1.80 -12.77 -23.85
CA MET A 32 2.00 -12.63 -22.41
C MET A 32 2.11 -13.98 -21.68
N GLY A 33 1.97 -15.11 -22.39
CA GLY A 33 2.01 -16.46 -21.83
C GLY A 33 3.18 -16.71 -20.89
N SER A 34 4.41 -16.44 -21.37
CA SER A 34 5.62 -16.66 -20.57
C SER A 34 5.65 -15.79 -19.31
N LEU A 35 5.26 -14.51 -19.42
CA LEU A 35 5.22 -13.59 -18.29
C LEU A 35 4.23 -14.06 -17.22
N LEU A 36 3.01 -14.39 -17.64
CA LEU A 36 1.93 -14.79 -16.73
C LEU A 36 2.18 -16.15 -16.09
N HIS A 37 2.78 -17.08 -16.84
CA HIS A 37 3.17 -18.36 -16.28
C HIS A 37 4.28 -18.20 -15.24
N GLN A 38 5.32 -17.42 -15.54
CA GLN A 38 6.42 -17.17 -14.59
C GLN A 38 5.95 -16.42 -13.35
N CYS A 39 5.06 -15.44 -13.50
CA CYS A 39 4.64 -14.58 -12.40
C CYS A 39 3.52 -15.15 -11.54
N ILE A 40 2.66 -16.01 -12.11
CA ILE A 40 1.41 -16.46 -11.48
C ILE A 40 1.31 -17.99 -11.55
N LEU A 41 1.11 -18.55 -12.74
CA LEU A 41 0.63 -19.93 -12.89
C LEU A 41 1.66 -21.02 -12.51
N HIS A 42 2.94 -20.67 -12.41
CA HIS A 42 3.97 -21.57 -11.90
C HIS A 42 3.92 -21.73 -10.37
N HIS A 43 3.28 -20.80 -9.66
CA HIS A 43 3.23 -20.77 -8.21
C HIS A 43 1.99 -21.50 -7.67
N HIS A 44 2.13 -22.16 -6.53
CA HIS A 44 1.03 -22.87 -5.89
C HIS A 44 0.24 -21.98 -4.93
N ARG A 45 0.91 -21.04 -4.26
CA ARG A 45 0.31 -20.09 -3.32
C ARG A 45 0.53 -18.65 -3.75
N PHE A 46 -0.35 -17.77 -3.30
CA PHE A 46 -0.25 -16.34 -3.54
C PHE A 46 1.06 -15.75 -3.00
N GLU A 47 1.49 -16.16 -1.81
CA GLU A 47 2.74 -15.69 -1.20
C GLU A 47 3.99 -16.05 -2.01
N ASP A 48 4.00 -17.22 -2.67
CA ASP A 48 5.11 -17.63 -3.54
C ASP A 48 5.19 -16.72 -4.78
N ALA A 49 4.03 -16.34 -5.33
CA ALA A 49 3.94 -15.40 -6.44
C ALA A 49 4.30 -13.98 -6.00
N LEU A 50 3.85 -13.56 -4.82
CA LEU A 50 4.19 -12.25 -4.25
C LEU A 50 5.69 -12.12 -4.02
N ALA A 51 6.33 -13.15 -3.44
CA ALA A 51 7.77 -13.20 -3.21
C ALA A 51 8.53 -13.08 -4.53
N TYR A 52 8.12 -13.85 -5.55
CA TYR A 52 8.70 -13.74 -6.89
C TYR A 52 8.57 -12.32 -7.46
N ARG A 53 7.38 -11.71 -7.37
CA ARG A 53 7.11 -10.38 -7.91
C ARG A 53 7.93 -9.29 -7.21
N VAL A 54 8.01 -9.31 -5.89
CA VAL A 54 8.79 -8.34 -5.11
C VAL A 54 10.27 -8.48 -5.44
N SER A 55 10.81 -9.70 -5.45
CA SER A 55 12.22 -9.97 -5.73
C SER A 55 12.63 -9.56 -7.15
N MET A 56 11.82 -9.94 -8.15
CA MET A 56 12.04 -9.55 -9.55
C MET A 56 12.05 -8.02 -9.74
N LYS A 57 11.20 -7.29 -9.00
CA LYS A 57 11.13 -5.83 -9.12
C LYS A 57 12.29 -5.12 -8.42
N LEU A 58 12.73 -5.62 -7.28
CA LEU A 58 13.77 -4.97 -6.47
C LEU A 58 15.19 -5.39 -6.86
N ALA A 59 15.35 -6.49 -7.60
CA ALA A 59 16.65 -6.97 -8.07
C ALA A 59 17.46 -5.86 -8.76
N SER A 60 18.77 -5.91 -8.55
CA SER A 60 19.76 -4.99 -9.11
C SER A 60 21.06 -5.72 -9.41
N ALA A 61 22.07 -5.01 -9.91
CA ALA A 61 23.42 -5.56 -10.05
C ALA A 61 24.08 -5.84 -8.68
N GLU A 62 23.60 -5.22 -7.60
CA GLU A 62 24.13 -5.37 -6.25
C GLU A 62 23.48 -6.53 -5.50
N MET A 63 22.19 -6.80 -5.76
CA MET A 63 21.41 -7.84 -5.12
C MET A 63 20.60 -8.62 -6.15
N SER A 64 20.85 -9.92 -6.26
CA SER A 64 20.16 -10.78 -7.22
C SER A 64 18.71 -11.03 -6.82
N GLU A 65 17.89 -11.38 -7.81
CA GLU A 65 16.51 -11.82 -7.57
C GLU A 65 16.44 -13.02 -6.63
N GLN A 66 17.33 -14.01 -6.79
CA GLN A 66 17.37 -15.19 -5.93
C GLN A 66 17.59 -14.83 -4.44
N LEU A 67 18.54 -13.94 -4.13
CA LEU A 67 18.79 -13.55 -2.74
C LEU A 67 17.61 -12.80 -2.14
N LEU A 68 17.00 -11.90 -2.92
CA LEU A 68 15.77 -11.21 -2.49
C LEU A 68 14.62 -12.20 -2.30
N ARG A 69 14.56 -13.24 -3.13
CA ARG A 69 13.54 -14.27 -3.07
C ARG A 69 13.66 -15.12 -1.81
N GLU A 70 14.86 -15.57 -1.48
CA GLU A 70 15.12 -16.28 -0.21
C GLU A 70 14.69 -15.41 0.99
N ILE A 71 15.01 -14.12 0.98
CA ILE A 71 14.58 -13.18 2.05
C ILE A 71 13.05 -13.05 2.12
N ALA A 72 12.37 -12.94 0.98
CA ALA A 72 10.92 -12.79 0.94
C ALA A 72 10.20 -14.07 1.36
N ASP A 73 10.65 -15.23 0.90
CA ASP A 73 10.09 -16.53 1.26
C ASP A 73 10.22 -16.77 2.78
N ASP A 74 11.41 -16.53 3.35
CA ASP A 74 11.63 -16.66 4.80
C ASP A 74 10.72 -15.72 5.61
N ALA A 75 10.53 -14.48 5.15
CA ALA A 75 9.69 -13.50 5.83
C ALA A 75 8.20 -13.89 5.77
N TYR A 76 7.71 -14.35 4.62
CA TYR A 76 6.30 -14.71 4.44
C TYR A 76 5.92 -16.01 5.14
N GLU A 77 6.86 -16.95 5.26
CA GLU A 77 6.65 -18.16 6.06
C GLU A 77 6.68 -17.85 7.57
N ALA A 78 7.56 -16.94 8.01
CA ALA A 78 7.68 -16.56 9.42
C ALA A 78 6.53 -15.66 9.91
N GLU A 79 6.01 -14.78 9.06
CA GLU A 79 4.96 -13.81 9.39
C GLU A 79 3.82 -13.83 8.35
N PRO A 80 2.85 -14.76 8.48
CA PRO A 80 1.74 -14.90 7.53
C PRO A 80 0.88 -13.64 7.39
N ASP A 81 0.82 -12.79 8.42
CA ASP A 81 0.06 -11.53 8.40
C ASP A 81 0.54 -10.56 7.30
N LEU A 82 1.80 -10.65 6.86
CA LEU A 82 2.32 -9.88 5.72
C LEU A 82 1.51 -10.18 4.44
N THR A 83 1.24 -11.45 4.21
CA THR A 83 0.55 -11.92 2.99
C THR A 83 -0.97 -11.77 3.11
N ALA A 84 -1.51 -11.82 4.33
CA ALA A 84 -2.90 -11.46 4.60
C ALA A 84 -3.14 -9.96 4.34
N ALA A 85 -2.22 -9.10 4.78
CA ALA A 85 -2.28 -7.67 4.48
C ALA A 85 -2.17 -7.39 2.98
N ALA A 86 -1.29 -8.10 2.26
CA ALA A 86 -1.18 -7.99 0.80
C ALA A 86 -2.49 -8.35 0.08
N ARG A 87 -3.20 -9.40 0.51
CA ARG A 87 -4.54 -9.72 -0.03
C ARG A 87 -5.56 -8.59 0.24
N ALA A 88 -5.54 -8.02 1.45
CA ALA A 88 -6.41 -6.89 1.79
C ALA A 88 -6.10 -5.64 0.95
N ASP A 89 -4.82 -5.32 0.72
CA ASP A 89 -4.37 -4.20 -0.12
C ASP A 89 -4.77 -4.40 -1.60
N LEU A 90 -4.72 -5.64 -2.09
CA LEU A 90 -5.13 -6.00 -3.45
C LEU A 90 -6.65 -5.79 -3.63
N VAL A 91 -7.45 -6.28 -2.69
CA VAL A 91 -8.92 -6.09 -2.69
C VAL A 91 -9.26 -4.61 -2.58
N ALA A 92 -8.60 -3.87 -1.69
CA ALA A 92 -8.76 -2.43 -1.55
C ALA A 92 -8.49 -1.70 -2.87
N THR A 93 -7.43 -2.08 -3.59
CA THR A 93 -7.11 -1.48 -4.89
C THR A 93 -8.20 -1.78 -5.91
N TYR A 94 -8.67 -3.03 -5.99
CA TYR A 94 -9.75 -3.42 -6.90
C TYR A 94 -11.07 -2.69 -6.62
N GLU A 95 -11.45 -2.54 -5.35
CA GLU A 95 -12.74 -1.93 -4.98
C GLU A 95 -12.77 -0.42 -5.19
N ARG A 96 -11.62 0.24 -5.09
CA ARG A 96 -11.53 1.70 -4.98
C ARG A 96 -11.01 2.37 -6.25
N ASP A 97 -10.19 1.68 -7.04
CA ASP A 97 -9.71 2.18 -8.32
C ASP A 97 -10.64 1.73 -9.45
N PRO A 98 -11.42 2.63 -10.08
CA PRO A 98 -12.28 2.29 -11.20
C PRO A 98 -11.50 1.80 -12.44
N ALA A 99 -10.20 2.06 -12.54
CA ALA A 99 -9.33 1.53 -13.59
C ALA A 99 -8.80 0.12 -13.28
N CYS A 100 -9.00 -0.39 -12.06
CA CYS A 100 -8.66 -1.75 -11.68
C CYS A 100 -9.82 -2.70 -11.97
N HIS A 101 -9.70 -3.49 -13.05
CA HIS A 101 -10.79 -4.38 -13.47
C HIS A 101 -10.59 -5.83 -13.02
N ARG A 102 -9.41 -6.16 -12.47
CA ARG A 102 -8.97 -7.53 -12.17
C ARG A 102 -8.04 -7.55 -10.97
N PHE A 103 -8.13 -8.62 -10.18
CA PHE A 103 -7.18 -8.90 -9.09
C PHE A 103 -5.75 -9.12 -9.59
N LEU A 104 -5.60 -9.54 -10.84
CA LEU A 104 -4.32 -9.67 -11.52
C LEU A 104 -3.57 -8.33 -11.66
N HIS A 105 -4.29 -7.20 -11.80
CA HIS A 105 -3.68 -5.91 -12.14
C HIS A 105 -2.77 -5.35 -11.05
N PRO A 106 -3.17 -5.30 -9.75
CA PRO A 106 -2.29 -4.80 -8.70
C PRO A 106 -1.00 -5.61 -8.56
N LEU A 107 -1.11 -6.94 -8.57
CA LEU A 107 0.04 -7.83 -8.39
C LEU A 107 1.08 -7.68 -9.51
N LEU A 108 0.64 -7.53 -10.77
CA LEU A 108 1.56 -7.43 -11.90
C LEU A 108 2.04 -6.02 -12.22
N TYR A 109 1.17 -5.02 -12.14
CA TYR A 109 1.41 -3.73 -12.79
C TYR A 109 1.42 -2.53 -11.86
N PHE A 110 0.61 -2.53 -10.80
CA PHE A 110 0.42 -1.31 -10.02
C PHE A 110 1.54 -1.14 -9.00
N LYS A 111 2.44 -0.21 -9.30
CA LYS A 111 3.62 0.07 -8.49
C LYS A 111 3.30 0.53 -7.07
N GLY A 112 2.14 1.15 -6.83
CA GLY A 112 1.73 1.53 -5.48
C GLY A 112 1.48 0.31 -4.59
N TYR A 113 0.72 -0.67 -5.10
CA TYR A 113 0.54 -1.96 -4.45
C TYR A 113 1.90 -2.66 -4.22
N GLN A 114 2.73 -2.77 -5.26
CA GLN A 114 4.04 -3.43 -5.18
C GLN A 114 4.97 -2.75 -4.17
N ALA A 115 4.97 -1.42 -4.11
CA ALA A 115 5.77 -0.64 -3.16
C ALA A 115 5.35 -0.88 -1.71
N VAL A 116 4.04 -0.96 -1.42
CA VAL A 116 3.55 -1.28 -0.06
C VAL A 116 4.02 -2.67 0.36
N GLN A 117 3.91 -3.68 -0.51
CA GLN A 117 4.31 -5.04 -0.16
C GLN A 117 5.83 -5.16 0.05
N ALA A 118 6.61 -4.47 -0.79
CA ALA A 118 8.06 -4.36 -0.62
C ALA A 118 8.44 -3.62 0.68
N TYR A 119 7.73 -2.54 1.02
CA TYR A 119 7.91 -1.84 2.28
C TYR A 119 7.62 -2.76 3.47
N ARG A 120 6.57 -3.60 3.42
CA ARG A 120 6.28 -4.54 4.51
C ARG A 120 7.42 -5.54 4.72
N LEU A 121 8.06 -6.00 3.64
CA LEU A 121 9.27 -6.81 3.74
C LEU A 121 10.42 -6.01 4.40
N GLY A 122 10.64 -4.77 4.00
CA GLY A 122 11.61 -3.87 4.65
C GLY A 122 11.30 -3.61 6.13
N HIS A 123 10.04 -3.43 6.48
CA HIS A 123 9.56 -3.26 7.85
C HIS A 123 9.81 -4.51 8.69
N TYR A 124 9.50 -5.70 8.16
CA TYR A 124 9.82 -6.96 8.81
C TYR A 124 11.33 -7.06 9.11
N LEU A 125 12.18 -6.80 8.12
CA LEU A 125 13.64 -6.83 8.30
C LEU A 125 14.12 -5.82 9.34
N TRP A 126 13.51 -4.63 9.37
CA TRP A 126 13.76 -3.64 10.41
C TRP A 126 13.44 -4.16 11.81
N GLN A 127 12.30 -4.81 12.00
CA GLN A 127 11.92 -5.41 13.29
C GLN A 127 12.84 -6.55 13.70
N GLN A 128 13.39 -7.30 12.74
CA GLN A 128 14.40 -8.33 13.00
C GLN A 128 15.82 -7.76 13.24
N GLY A 129 15.98 -6.43 13.30
CA GLY A 129 17.27 -5.77 13.51
C GLY A 129 18.19 -5.76 12.29
N ARG A 130 17.73 -6.23 11.12
CA ARG A 130 18.47 -6.25 9.85
C ARG A 130 18.38 -4.88 9.15
N LYS A 131 18.81 -3.82 9.85
CA LYS A 131 18.58 -2.42 9.45
C LYS A 131 19.19 -2.03 8.11
N ASP A 132 20.42 -2.47 7.81
CA ASP A 132 21.07 -2.14 6.54
C ASP A 132 20.32 -2.74 5.35
N MET A 133 19.78 -3.96 5.51
CA MET A 133 18.95 -4.59 4.49
C MET A 133 17.60 -3.85 4.33
N ALA A 134 17.01 -3.40 5.44
CA ALA A 134 15.79 -2.60 5.40
C ALA A 134 16.01 -1.26 4.66
N TYR A 135 17.13 -0.57 4.90
CA TYR A 135 17.52 0.64 4.17
C TYR A 135 17.80 0.36 2.68
N PHE A 136 18.48 -0.74 2.37
CA PHE A 136 18.66 -1.17 0.99
C PHE A 136 17.30 -1.33 0.29
N LEU A 137 16.36 -2.06 0.89
CA LEU A 137 15.01 -2.21 0.31
C LEU A 137 14.28 -0.88 0.19
N GLN A 138 14.33 0.00 1.19
CA GLN A 138 13.75 1.35 1.10
C GLN A 138 14.25 2.08 -0.16
N MET A 139 15.56 2.03 -0.41
CA MET A 139 16.13 2.75 -1.56
C MET A 139 15.82 2.08 -2.90
N ARG A 140 15.77 0.74 -2.95
CA ARG A 140 15.28 0.03 -4.14
C ARG A 140 13.82 0.36 -4.43
N ILE A 141 12.96 0.45 -3.42
CA ILE A 141 11.55 0.85 -3.57
C ILE A 141 11.46 2.27 -4.13
N SER A 142 12.26 3.20 -3.60
CA SER A 142 12.32 4.59 -4.06
C SER A 142 12.76 4.68 -5.52
N GLU A 143 13.82 3.98 -5.91
CA GLU A 143 14.33 3.98 -7.28
C GLU A 143 13.37 3.30 -8.29
N THR A 144 12.81 2.14 -7.92
CA THR A 144 11.99 1.33 -8.84
C THR A 144 10.56 1.86 -8.96
N PHE A 145 9.97 2.36 -7.87
CA PHE A 145 8.56 2.75 -7.83
C PHE A 145 8.35 4.27 -7.69
N GLY A 146 9.38 5.02 -7.28
CA GLY A 146 9.25 6.43 -6.91
C GLY A 146 8.48 6.62 -5.61
N VAL A 147 8.60 5.68 -4.67
CA VAL A 147 7.92 5.66 -3.38
C VAL A 147 8.98 5.49 -2.28
N ASP A 148 9.06 6.46 -1.37
CA ASP A 148 10.01 6.42 -0.26
C ASP A 148 9.24 6.25 1.06
N ILE A 149 9.30 5.04 1.62
CA ILE A 149 8.68 4.73 2.92
C ILE A 149 9.77 4.23 3.84
N HIS A 150 10.01 4.97 4.92
CA HIS A 150 10.99 4.57 5.91
C HIS A 150 10.59 3.23 6.56
N PRO A 151 11.50 2.24 6.70
CA PRO A 151 11.17 0.92 7.23
C PRO A 151 10.57 0.93 8.64
N ALA A 152 10.91 1.92 9.47
CA ALA A 152 10.34 2.06 10.81
C ALA A 152 8.92 2.64 10.86
N ALA A 153 8.41 3.20 9.75
CA ALA A 153 7.01 3.64 9.67
C ALA A 153 6.10 2.46 10.00
N ARG A 154 4.87 2.72 10.44
CA ARG A 154 3.87 1.67 10.71
C ARG A 154 2.66 1.89 9.81
N ILE A 155 2.37 0.94 8.93
CA ILE A 155 1.27 1.03 7.98
C ILE A 155 0.34 -0.17 8.14
N GLY A 156 -0.95 0.12 8.34
CA GLY A 156 -2.04 -0.84 8.45
C GLY A 156 -2.29 -1.62 7.16
N ARG A 157 -3.44 -2.28 7.05
CA ARG A 157 -3.86 -3.12 5.90
C ARG A 157 -5.04 -2.50 5.15
N GLY A 158 -5.31 -2.98 3.93
CA GLY A 158 -6.34 -2.41 3.07
C GLY A 158 -5.92 -1.04 2.51
N ILE A 159 -4.63 -0.87 2.26
CA ILE A 159 -4.05 0.38 1.78
C ILE A 159 -4.12 0.42 0.26
N MET A 160 -4.58 1.56 -0.27
CA MET A 160 -4.43 1.87 -1.68
C MET A 160 -3.47 3.05 -1.84
N ILE A 161 -2.37 2.85 -2.56
CA ILE A 161 -1.54 3.94 -3.06
C ILE A 161 -1.78 4.04 -4.57
N ASP A 162 -2.60 5.00 -4.99
CA ASP A 162 -2.95 5.19 -6.39
C ASP A 162 -1.95 6.10 -7.10
N HIS A 163 -1.53 5.69 -8.30
CA HIS A 163 -0.45 6.24 -9.13
C HIS A 163 0.96 6.27 -8.49
N ALA A 164 1.04 6.41 -7.16
CA ALA A 164 2.18 6.25 -6.25
C ALA A 164 3.43 7.13 -6.46
N HIS A 165 3.56 7.83 -7.59
CA HIS A 165 4.78 8.57 -7.86
C HIS A 165 5.01 9.69 -6.84
N SER A 166 6.24 9.78 -6.34
CA SER A 166 6.70 10.79 -5.36
C SER A 166 5.99 10.74 -4.01
N ILE A 167 5.59 9.55 -3.56
CA ILE A 167 5.14 9.36 -2.17
C ILE A 167 6.35 9.41 -1.23
N VAL A 168 6.21 10.11 -0.10
CA VAL A 168 7.20 10.12 0.99
C VAL A 168 6.49 9.86 2.32
N ILE A 169 6.92 8.84 3.06
CA ILE A 169 6.39 8.50 4.39
C ILE A 169 7.56 8.29 5.34
N GLY A 170 7.70 9.18 6.32
CA GLY A 170 8.86 9.21 7.20
C GLY A 170 8.81 8.24 8.39
N GLU A 171 9.94 8.18 9.10
CA GLU A 171 10.28 7.18 10.10
C GLU A 171 9.23 6.91 11.18
N THR A 172 8.65 7.96 11.76
CA THR A 172 7.71 7.83 12.90
C THR A 172 6.25 7.94 12.48
N ALA A 173 5.99 7.88 11.17
CA ALA A 173 4.64 7.96 10.64
C ALA A 173 3.84 6.71 11.04
N VAL A 174 2.56 6.92 11.32
CA VAL A 174 1.59 5.84 11.49
C VAL A 174 0.48 6.05 10.47
N VAL A 175 0.13 5.00 9.74
CA VAL A 175 -1.00 4.96 8.83
C VAL A 175 -1.92 3.82 9.28
N GLY A 176 -3.17 4.15 9.59
CA GLY A 176 -4.19 3.19 9.98
C GLY A 176 -4.64 2.26 8.85
N ASP A 177 -5.67 1.48 9.11
CA ASP A 177 -6.26 0.56 8.15
C ASP A 177 -7.18 1.30 7.16
N ASN A 178 -7.35 0.71 5.98
CA ASN A 178 -8.29 1.18 4.96
C ASN A 178 -8.03 2.61 4.46
N VAL A 179 -6.78 3.07 4.46
CA VAL A 179 -6.40 4.41 3.96
C VAL A 179 -6.18 4.36 2.45
N SER A 180 -6.56 5.45 1.77
CA SER A 180 -6.28 5.66 0.33
C SER A 180 -5.44 6.92 0.14
N ILE A 181 -4.32 6.79 -0.56
CA ILE A 181 -3.30 7.82 -0.75
C ILE A 181 -3.06 8.00 -2.25
N LEU A 182 -3.16 9.22 -2.75
CA LEU A 182 -2.85 9.54 -4.14
C LEU A 182 -1.38 9.97 -4.28
N HIS A 183 -0.87 10.03 -5.52
CA HIS A 183 0.50 10.42 -5.82
C HIS A 183 0.94 11.76 -5.20
N THR A 184 2.26 11.91 -5.01
CA THR A 184 2.93 13.13 -4.51
C THR A 184 2.54 13.52 -3.07
N VAL A 185 1.91 12.62 -2.32
CA VAL A 185 1.63 12.83 -0.91
C VAL A 185 2.90 12.71 -0.07
N THR A 186 3.06 13.63 0.89
CA THR A 186 4.13 13.61 1.88
C THR A 186 3.56 13.48 3.30
N LEU A 187 3.96 12.44 4.02
CA LEU A 187 3.79 12.30 5.48
C LEU A 187 5.14 12.57 6.15
N GLY A 188 5.43 13.86 6.34
CA GLY A 188 6.77 14.37 6.58
C GLY A 188 7.00 14.91 8.00
N GLY A 189 8.28 15.01 8.36
CA GLY A 189 8.72 15.57 9.63
C GLY A 189 8.64 17.09 9.69
N THR A 190 8.74 17.65 10.90
CA THR A 190 9.05 19.06 11.13
C THR A 190 10.41 19.20 11.81
N GLY A 191 11.30 20.04 11.29
CA GLY A 191 12.58 20.34 11.92
C GLY A 191 13.64 19.24 11.78
N LYS A 192 14.59 19.21 12.72
CA LYS A 192 15.84 18.41 12.66
C LYS A 192 16.04 17.45 13.85
N GLU A 193 15.03 17.31 14.71
CA GLU A 193 15.13 16.53 15.94
C GLU A 193 14.65 15.11 15.70
N ASP A 194 15.26 14.12 16.36
CA ASP A 194 14.97 12.69 16.20
C ASP A 194 13.70 12.22 16.94
N GLU A 195 12.92 13.15 17.49
CA GLU A 195 11.67 12.86 18.20
C GLU A 195 10.57 12.34 17.27
N ASP A 196 9.46 11.92 17.87
CA ASP A 196 8.25 11.62 17.10
C ASP A 196 7.76 12.88 16.39
N ARG A 197 7.96 12.92 15.06
CA ARG A 197 7.88 14.12 14.24
C ARG A 197 6.99 13.96 13.00
N HIS A 198 6.44 12.79 12.76
CA HIS A 198 5.66 12.48 11.56
C HIS A 198 4.18 12.23 11.86
N PRO A 199 3.29 12.35 10.86
CA PRO A 199 1.85 12.27 11.06
C PRO A 199 1.33 10.91 11.57
N LYS A 200 0.18 10.97 12.23
CA LYS A 200 -0.62 9.82 12.67
C LYS A 200 -1.95 9.83 11.90
N ILE A 201 -2.03 9.06 10.84
CA ILE A 201 -3.20 8.95 9.97
C ILE A 201 -4.13 7.87 10.52
N GLY A 202 -5.36 8.27 10.86
CA GLY A 202 -6.41 7.36 11.33
C GLY A 202 -7.00 6.48 10.23
N ASP A 203 -7.89 5.59 10.63
CA ASP A 203 -8.47 4.59 9.73
C ASP A 203 -9.41 5.22 8.71
N GLY A 204 -9.44 4.68 7.50
CA GLY A 204 -10.38 5.11 6.46
C GLY A 204 -10.11 6.51 5.90
N VAL A 205 -8.96 7.12 6.15
CA VAL A 205 -8.63 8.46 5.65
C VAL A 205 -8.38 8.44 4.13
N LEU A 206 -8.90 9.45 3.43
CA LEU A 206 -8.53 9.74 2.04
C LEU A 206 -7.54 10.91 1.99
N ILE A 207 -6.39 10.70 1.35
CA ILE A 207 -5.39 11.75 1.13
C ILE A 207 -5.25 12.02 -0.37
N GLY A 208 -5.73 13.19 -0.80
CA GLY A 208 -5.72 13.62 -2.19
C GLY A 208 -4.32 13.91 -2.73
N ALA A 209 -4.21 13.94 -4.06
CA ALA A 209 -2.93 14.07 -4.75
C ALA A 209 -2.14 15.32 -4.32
N GLY A 210 -0.83 15.17 -4.12
CA GLY A 210 0.06 16.29 -3.78
C GLY A 210 -0.14 16.90 -2.40
N ALA A 211 -0.90 16.28 -1.50
CA ALA A 211 -1.08 16.80 -0.16
C ALA A 211 0.15 16.54 0.73
N SER A 212 0.53 17.54 1.53
CA SER A 212 1.62 17.46 2.50
C SER A 212 1.06 17.55 3.90
N VAL A 213 1.26 16.50 4.70
CA VAL A 213 0.91 16.43 6.12
C VAL A 213 2.23 16.43 6.90
N LEU A 214 2.47 17.49 7.67
CA LEU A 214 3.79 17.75 8.24
C LEU A 214 3.72 17.87 9.76
N GLY A 215 4.62 17.17 10.43
CA GLY A 215 4.76 17.19 11.89
C GLY A 215 4.05 16.04 12.57
N ASN A 216 4.24 15.92 13.88
CA ASN A 216 3.55 14.94 14.71
C ASN A 216 2.13 15.41 15.02
N ILE A 217 1.28 15.35 13.98
CA ILE A 217 -0.12 15.70 14.03
C ILE A 217 -1.00 14.49 13.75
N LYS A 218 -2.20 14.50 14.33
CA LYS A 218 -3.19 13.45 14.15
C LYS A 218 -4.22 13.85 13.10
N ILE A 219 -4.44 12.95 12.14
CA ILE A 219 -5.59 13.00 11.23
C ILE A 219 -6.59 11.97 11.70
N GLY A 220 -7.73 12.41 12.23
CA GLY A 220 -8.75 11.52 12.77
C GLY A 220 -9.40 10.65 11.70
N ASP A 221 -9.95 9.51 12.13
CA ASP A 221 -10.53 8.50 11.25
C ASP A 221 -11.59 9.08 10.30
N ARG A 222 -11.67 8.50 9.10
CA ARG A 222 -12.62 8.86 8.05
C ARG A 222 -12.60 10.35 7.69
N SER A 223 -11.44 10.98 7.84
CA SER A 223 -11.23 12.34 7.35
C SER A 223 -10.80 12.32 5.88
N ARG A 224 -10.95 13.47 5.22
CA ARG A 224 -10.53 13.68 3.85
C ARG A 224 -9.61 14.88 3.76
N ILE A 225 -8.44 14.69 3.19
CA ILE A 225 -7.49 15.75 2.87
C ILE A 225 -7.59 16.01 1.37
N ALA A 226 -8.00 17.21 0.98
CA ALA A 226 -8.12 17.57 -0.43
C ALA A 226 -6.75 17.63 -1.12
N ALA A 227 -6.74 17.42 -2.43
CA ALA A 227 -5.53 17.51 -3.24
C ALA A 227 -4.80 18.87 -3.06
N GLY A 228 -3.47 18.84 -3.03
CA GLY A 228 -2.60 20.01 -2.92
C GLY A 228 -2.60 20.71 -1.55
N SER A 229 -3.22 20.13 -0.52
CA SER A 229 -3.33 20.74 0.80
C SER A 229 -2.02 20.66 1.60
N VAL A 230 -1.74 21.66 2.43
CA VAL A 230 -0.65 21.63 3.41
C VAL A 230 -1.22 21.61 4.82
N VAL A 231 -1.21 20.44 5.45
CA VAL A 231 -1.81 20.20 6.77
C VAL A 231 -0.74 20.30 7.85
N LEU A 232 -0.91 21.27 8.76
CA LEU A 232 0.04 21.61 9.82
C LEU A 232 -0.53 21.49 11.23
N ASN A 233 -1.80 21.09 11.35
CA ASN A 233 -2.51 20.97 12.63
C ASN A 233 -3.34 19.68 12.63
N ASP A 234 -3.67 19.20 13.83
CA ASP A 234 -4.57 18.08 14.02
C ASP A 234 -5.91 18.30 13.31
N VAL A 235 -6.42 17.22 12.73
CA VAL A 235 -7.72 17.17 12.05
C VAL A 235 -8.62 16.22 12.85
N PRO A 236 -9.76 16.69 13.39
CA PRO A 236 -10.74 15.80 14.03
C PRO A 236 -11.27 14.75 13.06
N CYS A 237 -11.83 13.66 13.58
CA CYS A 237 -12.43 12.61 12.74
C CYS A 237 -13.58 13.17 11.88
N CYS A 238 -13.82 12.50 10.75
CA CYS A 238 -14.94 12.80 9.84
C CYS A 238 -14.91 14.22 9.25
N LYS A 239 -13.75 14.89 9.18
CA LYS A 239 -13.61 16.24 8.62
C LYS A 239 -13.01 16.22 7.23
N THR A 240 -13.42 17.18 6.39
CA THR A 240 -12.73 17.51 5.14
C THR A 240 -11.87 18.76 5.35
N VAL A 241 -10.57 18.67 5.04
CA VAL A 241 -9.64 19.81 5.07
C VAL A 241 -9.10 20.13 3.69
N ALA A 242 -8.90 21.42 3.41
CA ALA A 242 -8.32 21.89 2.15
C ALA A 242 -7.53 23.20 2.34
N GLY A 243 -6.57 23.45 1.45
CA GLY A 243 -5.87 24.74 1.33
C GLY A 243 -4.43 24.74 1.83
N VAL A 244 -3.80 25.92 1.76
CA VAL A 244 -2.39 26.16 2.13
C VAL A 244 -2.31 27.43 2.99
N PRO A 245 -2.21 27.32 4.34
CA PRO A 245 -2.36 26.10 5.13
C PRO A 245 -3.80 25.57 5.11
N ALA A 246 -3.96 24.26 5.33
CA ALA A 246 -5.24 23.60 5.28
C ALA A 246 -6.15 24.04 6.43
N LYS A 247 -7.43 24.23 6.12
CA LYS A 247 -8.50 24.50 7.09
C LYS A 247 -9.63 23.49 6.91
N ILE A 248 -10.43 23.29 7.95
CA ILE A 248 -11.66 22.51 7.84
C ILE A 248 -12.62 23.28 6.91
N VAL A 249 -13.02 22.64 5.82
CA VAL A 249 -13.91 23.20 4.79
C VAL A 249 -15.25 22.46 4.69
N GLY A 250 -15.43 21.40 5.49
CA GLY A 250 -16.69 20.68 5.57
C GLY A 250 -16.56 19.37 6.33
N GLU A 251 -17.64 18.60 6.31
CA GLU A 251 -17.68 17.24 6.83
C GLU A 251 -17.27 16.25 5.73
N ALA A 252 -16.48 15.25 6.09
CA ALA A 252 -16.36 14.02 5.31
C ALA A 252 -17.52 13.05 5.61
N GLY A 253 -18.19 13.22 6.76
CA GLY A 253 -19.28 12.36 7.22
C GLY A 253 -18.78 11.05 7.85
N CYS A 254 -19.70 10.15 8.18
CA CYS A 254 -19.38 8.75 8.50
C CYS A 254 -19.18 7.89 7.24
N ASP A 255 -19.33 8.50 6.06
CA ASP A 255 -19.00 7.90 4.77
C ASP A 255 -17.52 7.46 4.80
N GLN A 256 -17.17 6.34 4.17
CA GLN A 256 -15.79 5.85 4.09
C GLN A 256 -15.06 6.63 2.97
N PRO A 257 -14.36 7.76 3.23
CA PRO A 257 -13.88 8.63 2.17
C PRO A 257 -12.82 7.92 1.33
N SER A 258 -11.98 7.10 1.98
CA SER A 258 -10.99 6.26 1.32
C SER A 258 -11.58 5.21 0.39
N VAL A 259 -12.84 4.80 0.58
CA VAL A 259 -13.52 3.83 -0.28
C VAL A 259 -14.26 4.53 -1.41
N SER A 260 -15.00 5.60 -1.11
CA SER A 260 -15.75 6.36 -2.10
C SER A 260 -14.87 7.11 -3.11
N MET A 261 -13.63 7.43 -2.73
CA MET A 261 -12.67 8.18 -3.54
C MET A 261 -13.19 9.54 -4.05
N ASP A 262 -14.20 10.13 -3.38
CA ASP A 262 -14.77 11.43 -3.76
C ASP A 262 -13.77 12.57 -3.50
N GLN A 263 -13.15 13.04 -4.58
CA GLN A 263 -12.18 14.15 -4.58
C GLN A 263 -12.84 15.54 -4.53
N LEU A 264 -14.15 15.64 -4.72
CA LEU A 264 -14.83 16.92 -4.87
C LEU A 264 -15.15 17.55 -3.51
N LEU A 265 -14.82 18.84 -3.39
CA LEU A 265 -15.30 19.67 -2.29
C LEU A 265 -16.72 20.15 -2.63
N LYS A 266 -17.71 19.70 -1.88
CA LYS A 266 -19.07 20.26 -2.00
C LYS A 266 -19.02 21.71 -1.55
N LYS A 267 -19.53 22.63 -2.38
CA LYS A 267 -19.74 24.02 -1.97
C LYS A 267 -20.70 24.03 -0.78
N CYS A 268 -20.33 24.73 0.31
CA CYS A 268 -21.32 25.13 1.31
C CYS A 268 -22.43 25.89 0.57
N MET A 269 -23.68 25.44 0.71
CA MET A 269 -24.81 26.27 0.30
C MET A 269 -24.95 27.41 1.33
N GLY A 270 -24.63 28.64 0.89
CA GLY A 270 -24.61 29.87 1.69
C GLY A 270 -23.21 30.50 1.68
N GLU A 271 -22.96 31.69 1.15
CA GLU A 271 -23.76 32.92 1.22
C GLU A 271 -23.73 33.66 -0.13
N GLY A 272 -24.89 34.17 -0.54
CA GLY A 272 -25.07 35.21 -1.57
C GLY A 272 -25.93 36.31 -0.98
#